data_AF-A0A2V9XC40-F1
#
_entry.id   AF-A0A2V9XC40-F1
#
_cell.length_a   1.000
_cell.length_b   1.000
_cell.length_c   1.000
_cell.angle_alpha   90.00
_cell.angle_beta   90.00
_cell.angle_gamma   90.00
#
_symmetry.space_group_name_H-M   'P 1'
#
loop_
_entity.id
_entity.type
_entity.pdbx_description
1 polymer ?
#
loop_
_entity_poly.entity_id
_entity_poly.type
_entity_poly.pdbx_seq_one_letter_code
_entity_poly.pdbx_strand_id
1 'polypeptide(L)'
;MHLCTSCELVGVVVEKRGKTDRRFLSKPGSGTRTFVPCANIPHNLRTKTVCLGLNQAVNPCKSKILRKIVRGRVGTQIARATTVLPWVCLGSRALSYFPADSRISAKPVRSGALAAEVSMVTLASNISESGLPTSNRSVVGFPLNCPPADFDPLRDLPGGFIDFLRPLQQRFTPWQQALVEERGRVLDDSHQGNKPAHRYPAEAIRNGWRIQLPDWCQDQRNQMTGPADDADLVVKMLNSGAPGVMLDLEDSTVNEWQHQRMGVENILQALRGTLTYFDRKRGNVVGIKPSSTVIWIRPRGLHISQGGIFGDELTSASLFDVASLVFRVDPSELKHPLSFYIPKSESADDAVWWRDLFQALAEARGWPKDYIKCMALVESHPLAFQMEEFLYNLREHILGLNLGRWDYMASLIHHHPA
;
A
#
# COMPACT_ATOMS: atom_id res chain seq x y z
N MET A 1 22.98 -16.38 -24.22
CA MET A 1 22.80 -16.70 -22.80
C MET A 1 21.34 -16.43 -22.46
N HIS A 2 20.51 -17.48 -22.39
CA HIS A 2 19.12 -17.36 -21.93
C HIS A 2 19.11 -17.50 -20.41
N LEU A 3 18.77 -16.43 -19.69
CA LEU A 3 18.51 -16.47 -18.26
C LEU A 3 17.10 -17.02 -18.04
N CYS A 4 17.06 -18.20 -17.46
CA CYS A 4 15.86 -18.90 -17.02
C CYS A 4 15.30 -18.20 -15.78
N THR A 5 14.16 -17.53 -15.93
CA THR A 5 13.34 -17.07 -14.80
C THR A 5 12.37 -18.19 -14.42
N SER A 6 12.65 -18.89 -13.33
CA SER A 6 11.61 -19.65 -12.62
C SER A 6 11.94 -19.69 -11.13
N CYS A 7 11.13 -18.98 -10.35
CA CYS A 7 11.01 -19.17 -8.91
C CYS A 7 9.53 -19.41 -8.64
N GLU A 8 9.07 -20.64 -8.90
CA GLU A 8 7.78 -21.13 -8.41
C GLU A 8 8.06 -22.05 -7.22
N LEU A 9 7.82 -21.53 -6.02
CA LEU A 9 7.71 -22.36 -4.81
C LEU A 9 6.30 -22.93 -4.77
N VAL A 10 6.10 -24.09 -5.39
CA VAL A 10 4.88 -24.90 -5.23
C VAL A 10 5.24 -26.15 -4.45
N GLY A 11 4.83 -26.20 -3.18
CA GLY A 11 4.87 -27.43 -2.40
C GLY A 11 3.87 -28.44 -2.96
N VAL A 12 4.35 -29.54 -3.52
CA VAL A 12 3.49 -30.64 -3.99
C VAL A 12 3.37 -31.69 -2.89
N VAL A 13 2.17 -31.89 -2.36
CA VAL A 13 1.82 -33.08 -1.57
C VAL A 13 1.40 -34.16 -2.56
N VAL A 14 2.19 -35.22 -2.68
CA VAL A 14 1.85 -36.40 -3.50
C VAL A 14 1.06 -37.37 -2.65
N GLU A 15 -0.26 -37.40 -2.83
CA GLU A 15 -1.12 -38.42 -2.23
C GLU A 15 -1.48 -39.48 -3.27
N LYS A 16 -1.10 -40.73 -3.01
CA LYS A 16 -1.36 -41.88 -3.90
C LYS A 16 -2.79 -42.37 -3.64
N ARG A 17 -3.75 -42.07 -4.52
CA ARG A 17 -5.12 -42.62 -4.39
C ARG A 17 -5.15 -44.11 -4.73
N GLY A 18 -5.48 -44.94 -3.75
CA GLY A 18 -5.86 -46.33 -3.95
C GLY A 18 -6.30 -47.01 -2.65
N LYS A 19 -7.62 -47.15 -2.49
CA LYS A 19 -8.38 -47.87 -1.44
C LYS A 19 -8.48 -47.18 -0.07
N THR A 20 -9.68 -46.71 0.21
CA THR A 20 -10.26 -46.53 1.54
C THR A 20 -10.11 -47.81 2.36
N ASP A 21 -9.48 -47.70 3.53
CA ASP A 21 -9.80 -48.60 4.65
C ASP A 21 -9.95 -47.77 5.93
N ARG A 22 -11.09 -47.91 6.59
CA ARG A 22 -11.41 -47.24 7.84
C ARG A 22 -10.71 -47.99 8.97
N ARG A 23 -9.57 -47.51 9.45
CA ARG A 23 -9.09 -47.80 10.81
C ARG A 23 -7.88 -46.96 11.22
N PHE A 24 -7.96 -46.45 12.46
CA PHE A 24 -6.91 -45.81 13.29
C PHE A 24 -6.66 -44.29 13.18
N LEU A 25 -7.33 -43.58 14.09
CA LEU A 25 -6.76 -42.47 14.86
C LEU A 25 -5.66 -43.03 15.79
N SER A 26 -4.42 -42.52 15.72
CA SER A 26 -3.49 -42.42 16.87
C SER A 26 -2.19 -41.67 16.53
N LYS A 27 -2.02 -40.47 17.14
CA LYS A 27 -0.82 -39.79 17.72
C LYS A 27 0.55 -39.71 16.99
N PRO A 28 1.40 -38.72 17.38
CA PRO A 28 2.48 -38.16 16.55
C PRO A 28 3.84 -38.85 16.78
N GLY A 29 4.66 -38.97 15.73
CA GLY A 29 6.02 -39.49 15.86
C GLY A 29 6.86 -39.26 14.61
N SER A 30 7.98 -38.55 14.81
CA SER A 30 9.27 -38.60 14.09
C SER A 30 9.29 -39.11 12.64
N GLY A 31 9.46 -38.20 11.69
CA GLY A 31 9.90 -38.52 10.33
C GLY A 31 10.68 -37.35 9.74
N THR A 32 11.97 -37.54 9.55
CA THR A 32 12.89 -36.63 8.85
C THR A 32 12.35 -36.35 7.45
N ARG A 33 12.06 -35.08 7.13
CA ARG A 33 11.68 -34.67 5.77
C ARG A 33 12.95 -34.33 4.99
N THR A 34 13.34 -35.22 4.09
CA THR A 34 14.43 -34.96 3.13
C THR A 34 13.84 -34.24 1.91
N PHE A 35 14.33 -33.03 1.61
CA PHE A 35 14.04 -32.35 0.34
C PHE A 35 14.90 -32.97 -0.78
N VAL A 36 14.26 -33.37 -1.88
CA VAL A 36 14.96 -33.82 -3.10
C VAL A 36 14.93 -32.65 -4.10
N PRO A 37 16.08 -32.18 -4.60
CA PRO A 37 16.12 -31.15 -5.65
C PRO A 37 15.49 -31.64 -6.95
N CYS A 38 14.88 -30.73 -7.71
CA CYS A 38 14.09 -30.98 -8.94
C CYS A 38 14.86 -31.66 -10.11
N ALA A 39 16.14 -32.00 -9.95
CA ALA A 39 16.99 -32.52 -11.03
C ALA A 39 16.84 -34.02 -11.32
N ASN A 40 16.00 -34.77 -10.58
CA ASN A 40 15.93 -36.24 -10.67
C ASN A 40 14.51 -36.81 -10.89
N ILE A 41 13.65 -36.15 -11.67
CA ILE A 41 12.35 -36.72 -12.08
C ILE A 41 12.52 -37.49 -13.40
N PRO A 42 12.26 -38.81 -13.46
CA PRO A 42 12.32 -39.57 -14.71
C PRO A 42 11.28 -39.08 -15.72
N HIS A 43 11.66 -38.98 -17.00
CA HIS A 43 10.91 -38.37 -18.11
C HIS A 43 9.54 -39.00 -18.48
N ASN A 44 8.98 -39.92 -17.68
CA ASN A 44 7.79 -40.71 -18.06
C ASN A 44 6.53 -40.47 -17.20
N LEU A 45 6.43 -39.34 -16.48
CA LEU A 45 5.23 -38.98 -15.69
C LEU A 45 4.52 -37.77 -16.31
N ARG A 46 3.26 -37.95 -16.75
CA ARG A 46 2.37 -36.86 -17.15
C ARG A 46 1.88 -36.12 -15.91
N THR A 47 2.26 -34.85 -15.76
CA THR A 47 1.66 -33.91 -14.82
C THR A 47 0.33 -33.40 -15.39
N LYS A 48 -0.75 -33.46 -14.61
CA LYS A 48 -1.98 -32.69 -14.89
C LYS A 48 -1.91 -31.41 -14.07
N THR A 49 -1.75 -30.28 -14.75
CA THR A 49 -1.97 -28.95 -14.18
C THR A 49 -3.47 -28.78 -13.94
N VAL A 50 -3.87 -28.53 -12.69
CA VAL A 50 -5.25 -28.13 -12.37
C VAL A 50 -5.22 -26.65 -12.01
N CYS A 51 -5.68 -25.81 -12.94
CA CYS A 51 -5.98 -24.41 -12.66
C CYS A 51 -7.32 -24.34 -11.91
N LEU A 52 -7.30 -24.02 -10.62
CA LEU A 52 -8.51 -23.62 -9.89
C LEU A 52 -8.81 -22.15 -10.22
N GLY A 53 -9.44 -21.92 -11.38
CA GLY A 53 -10.14 -20.67 -11.66
C GLY A 53 -11.48 -20.68 -10.93
N LEU A 54 -11.69 -19.73 -10.03
CA LEU A 54 -13.00 -19.37 -9.52
C LEU A 54 -13.81 -18.74 -10.66
N ASN A 55 -14.47 -19.58 -11.45
CA ASN A 55 -15.65 -19.20 -12.21
C ASN A 55 -16.78 -20.14 -11.79
N GLN A 56 -17.82 -19.57 -11.18
CA GLN A 56 -19.05 -20.27 -10.88
C GLN A 56 -19.69 -20.75 -12.20
N ALA A 57 -19.58 -22.05 -12.47
CA ALA A 57 -20.38 -22.71 -13.49
C ALA A 57 -21.64 -23.30 -12.83
N VAL A 58 -22.78 -22.72 -13.15
CA VAL A 58 -24.11 -23.26 -12.84
C VAL A 58 -24.33 -24.51 -13.69
N ASN A 59 -24.66 -25.63 -13.04
CA ASN A 59 -24.97 -26.94 -13.64
C ASN A 59 -26.13 -26.88 -14.66
N PRO A 60 -26.02 -27.51 -15.85
CA PRO A 60 -27.17 -27.77 -16.71
C PRO A 60 -27.57 -29.25 -16.66
N CYS A 61 -28.66 -29.59 -15.97
CA CYS A 61 -29.52 -30.72 -16.35
C CYS A 61 -30.82 -30.76 -15.54
N LYS A 62 -31.92 -31.14 -16.23
CA LYS A 62 -33.36 -31.05 -15.87
C LYS A 62 -33.93 -29.69 -16.29
N SER A 63 -34.87 -29.54 -17.22
CA SER A 63 -35.99 -30.40 -17.60
C SER A 63 -36.49 -30.10 -19.01
N LYS A 64 -37.00 -31.15 -19.65
CA LYS A 64 -37.92 -31.18 -20.79
C LYS A 64 -39.08 -30.15 -20.70
N ILE A 65 -39.57 -29.77 -21.89
CA ILE A 65 -40.97 -29.43 -22.26
C ILE A 65 -41.36 -27.94 -22.46
N LEU A 66 -42.00 -27.73 -23.64
CA LEU A 66 -42.96 -26.72 -24.07
C LEU A 66 -42.49 -25.49 -24.89
N ARG A 67 -42.63 -25.67 -26.21
CA ARG A 67 -42.95 -24.66 -27.22
C ARG A 67 -44.09 -23.74 -26.76
N LYS A 68 -43.97 -22.43 -26.95
CA LYS A 68 -45.06 -21.62 -27.51
C LYS A 68 -44.56 -20.29 -28.09
N ILE A 69 -44.81 -20.15 -29.39
CA ILE A 69 -44.77 -18.93 -30.18
C ILE A 69 -45.94 -18.04 -29.74
N VAL A 70 -45.70 -16.77 -29.40
CA VAL A 70 -46.67 -15.69 -29.57
C VAL A 70 -45.94 -14.42 -30.01
N ARG A 71 -46.41 -13.88 -31.13
CA ARG A 71 -46.04 -12.59 -31.75
C ARG A 71 -46.50 -11.42 -30.89
N GLY A 72 -45.74 -10.33 -30.81
CA GLY A 72 -46.23 -9.06 -30.25
C GLY A 72 -45.20 -7.92 -30.24
N ARG A 73 -45.47 -6.92 -31.09
CA ARG A 73 -44.77 -5.66 -31.39
C ARG A 73 -44.11 -4.84 -30.25
N VAL A 74 -42.94 -4.30 -30.61
CA VAL A 74 -42.45 -2.90 -30.51
C VAL A 74 -42.14 -2.29 -29.14
N GLY A 75 -40.88 -1.85 -29.01
CA GLY A 75 -40.41 -0.87 -28.03
C GLY A 75 -38.91 -0.62 -28.21
N THR A 76 -38.55 0.34 -29.05
CA THR A 76 -37.18 0.82 -29.33
C THR A 76 -36.50 1.41 -28.10
N GLN A 77 -35.34 0.86 -27.71
CA GLN A 77 -34.28 1.65 -27.06
C GLN A 77 -32.89 1.20 -27.53
N ILE A 78 -32.07 2.21 -27.75
CA ILE A 78 -30.76 2.23 -28.38
C ILE A 78 -29.74 1.54 -27.47
N ALA A 79 -29.19 0.41 -27.91
CA ALA A 79 -28.00 -0.18 -27.32
C ALA A 79 -26.76 0.28 -28.10
N ARG A 80 -25.93 1.12 -27.48
CA ARG A 80 -24.55 1.36 -27.94
C ARG A 80 -23.73 0.11 -27.64
N ALA A 81 -23.39 -0.64 -28.69
CA ALA A 81 -22.40 -1.70 -28.64
C ALA A 81 -21.00 -1.08 -28.73
N THR A 82 -20.19 -1.24 -27.68
CA THR A 82 -18.76 -0.97 -27.74
C THR A 82 -18.05 -2.26 -28.12
N THR A 83 -17.61 -2.33 -29.37
CA THR A 83 -16.83 -3.43 -29.94
C THR A 83 -15.43 -3.45 -29.32
N VAL A 84 -15.06 -4.54 -28.64
CA VAL A 84 -13.68 -4.81 -28.23
C VAL A 84 -13.00 -5.59 -29.35
N LEU A 85 -12.06 -4.93 -30.04
CA LEU A 85 -11.17 -5.55 -31.03
C LEU A 85 -10.00 -6.25 -30.30
N PRO A 86 -9.74 -7.55 -30.53
CA PRO A 86 -8.50 -8.18 -30.11
C PRO A 86 -7.39 -7.88 -31.11
N TRP A 87 -6.28 -7.29 -30.62
CA TRP A 87 -5.04 -7.17 -31.39
C TRP A 87 -4.35 -8.52 -31.52
N VAL A 88 -4.15 -8.94 -32.77
CA VAL A 88 -3.36 -10.11 -33.18
C VAL A 88 -1.91 -9.65 -33.36
N CYS A 89 -0.98 -10.27 -32.64
CA CYS A 89 0.46 -10.11 -32.87
C CYS A 89 0.86 -10.81 -34.18
N LEU A 90 1.25 -10.03 -35.18
CA LEU A 90 1.96 -10.50 -36.36
C LEU A 90 3.45 -10.17 -36.19
N GLY A 91 4.26 -11.22 -36.03
CA GLY A 91 5.70 -11.11 -36.10
C GLY A 91 6.17 -10.83 -37.53
N SER A 92 7.26 -10.08 -37.66
CA SER A 92 8.10 -10.06 -38.85
C SER A 92 9.53 -9.66 -38.48
N ARG A 93 10.47 -10.49 -38.94
CA ARG A 93 11.92 -10.29 -38.84
C ARG A 93 12.37 -9.21 -39.82
N ALA A 94 13.41 -8.46 -39.46
CA ALA A 94 14.46 -8.05 -40.40
C ALA A 94 15.78 -7.79 -39.65
N LEU A 95 16.84 -8.42 -40.16
CA LEU A 95 18.24 -8.21 -39.82
C LEU A 95 18.78 -6.99 -40.58
N SER A 96 19.68 -6.22 -39.95
CA SER A 96 20.84 -5.62 -40.63
C SER A 96 21.93 -5.21 -39.62
N TYR A 97 23.17 -5.24 -40.10
CA TYR A 97 24.44 -5.36 -39.41
C TYR A 97 25.26 -4.03 -39.46
N PHE A 98 26.13 -3.82 -38.46
CA PHE A 98 27.41 -3.04 -38.40
C PHE A 98 27.49 -1.51 -38.58
N PRO A 99 28.61 -0.83 -38.16
CA PRO A 99 29.70 -1.22 -37.25
C PRO A 99 30.09 -0.16 -36.16
N ALA A 100 31.17 -0.46 -35.46
CA ALA A 100 31.75 0.12 -34.25
C ALA A 100 32.47 1.49 -34.38
N ASP A 101 32.93 1.93 -33.20
CA ASP A 101 33.97 2.93 -32.88
C ASP A 101 33.59 4.42 -32.78
N SER A 102 33.63 4.93 -31.54
CA SER A 102 34.52 6.06 -31.24
C SER A 102 34.73 6.20 -29.72
N ARG A 103 36.00 6.10 -29.34
CA ARG A 103 36.54 6.47 -28.04
C ARG A 103 36.48 8.00 -27.91
N ILE A 104 35.93 8.52 -26.82
CA ILE A 104 36.21 9.90 -26.39
C ILE A 104 36.75 9.85 -24.96
N SER A 105 37.96 10.39 -24.84
CA SER A 105 38.80 10.52 -23.66
C SER A 105 38.24 11.57 -22.71
N ALA A 106 37.89 11.18 -21.48
CA ALA A 106 37.65 12.11 -20.38
C ALA A 106 38.99 12.58 -19.77
N LYS A 107 39.21 13.90 -19.70
CA LYS A 107 40.22 14.51 -18.83
C LYS A 107 39.52 15.08 -17.59
N PRO A 108 40.08 14.92 -16.38
CA PRO A 108 39.49 15.48 -15.17
C PRO A 108 39.90 16.95 -15.01
N VAL A 109 38.96 17.82 -14.64
CA VAL A 109 39.25 19.15 -14.07
C VAL A 109 38.86 19.13 -12.60
N ARG A 110 39.82 19.52 -11.77
CA ARG A 110 39.76 19.58 -10.30
C ARG A 110 39.02 20.83 -9.83
N SER A 111 38.22 20.62 -8.79
CA SER A 111 38.00 21.43 -7.56
C SER A 111 38.03 22.96 -7.63
N GLY A 112 36.93 23.57 -7.20
CA GLY A 112 36.89 24.94 -6.67
C GLY A 112 35.70 25.09 -5.74
N ALA A 113 35.95 25.01 -4.43
CA ALA A 113 35.01 25.35 -3.39
C ALA A 113 34.84 26.87 -3.32
N LEU A 114 33.60 27.36 -3.26
CA LEU A 114 33.31 28.66 -2.67
C LEU A 114 31.99 28.57 -1.89
N ALA A 115 32.14 28.70 -0.58
CA ALA A 115 31.08 29.08 0.34
C ALA A 115 30.63 30.51 0.02
N ALA A 116 29.32 30.76 0.07
CA ALA A 116 28.80 32.12 0.17
C ALA A 116 27.57 32.10 1.09
N GLU A 117 27.63 33.00 2.06
CA GLU A 117 26.76 33.16 3.20
C GLU A 117 25.34 33.58 2.84
N VAL A 118 24.43 33.15 3.71
CA VAL A 118 23.03 33.53 3.78
C VAL A 118 22.94 34.99 4.24
N SER A 119 22.26 35.83 3.48
CA SER A 119 21.84 37.15 3.95
C SER A 119 20.34 37.33 3.71
N MET A 120 19.59 37.37 4.81
CA MET A 120 18.17 37.74 4.84
C MET A 120 18.02 39.21 4.41
N VAL A 121 17.18 39.45 3.42
CA VAL A 121 16.65 40.79 3.13
C VAL A 121 15.13 40.70 3.08
N THR A 122 14.54 41.36 4.06
CA THR A 122 13.11 41.62 4.21
C THR A 122 12.64 42.57 3.11
N LEU A 123 11.66 42.16 2.31
CA LEU A 123 10.93 43.05 1.41
C LEU A 123 9.44 42.88 1.66
N ALA A 124 8.90 43.77 2.48
CA ALA A 124 7.48 44.05 2.55
C ALA A 124 7.07 44.84 1.32
N SER A 125 6.05 44.37 0.59
CA SER A 125 5.39 45.16 -0.44
C SER A 125 3.92 44.76 -0.58
N ASN A 126 3.06 45.68 -0.13
CA ASN A 126 1.78 46.11 -0.71
C ASN A 126 0.86 45.04 -1.31
N ILE A 127 -0.18 44.68 -0.54
CA ILE A 127 -1.34 43.93 -1.01
C ILE A 127 -2.32 44.92 -1.64
N SER A 128 -2.52 44.82 -2.96
CA SER A 128 -3.70 45.36 -3.63
C SER A 128 -4.75 44.26 -3.78
N GLU A 129 -5.96 44.50 -3.29
CA GLU A 129 -7.13 43.67 -3.53
C GLU A 129 -7.43 43.58 -5.03
N SER A 130 -7.29 42.39 -5.60
CA SER A 130 -7.90 42.05 -6.88
C SER A 130 -8.20 40.55 -6.94
N GLY A 131 -9.49 40.22 -6.89
CA GLY A 131 -10.14 38.98 -7.37
C GLY A 131 -9.42 37.66 -7.15
N LEU A 132 -9.87 36.87 -6.17
CA LEU A 132 -9.47 35.48 -5.96
C LEU A 132 -9.80 34.60 -7.19
N PRO A 133 -8.80 34.02 -7.88
CA PRO A 133 -9.01 32.80 -8.63
C PRO A 133 -8.87 31.63 -7.65
N THR A 134 -9.88 30.75 -7.59
CA THR A 134 -9.78 29.47 -6.89
C THR A 134 -8.59 28.69 -7.44
N SER A 135 -7.52 28.60 -6.64
CA SER A 135 -6.24 28.03 -7.06
C SER A 135 -6.38 26.54 -7.32
N ASN A 136 -6.35 26.15 -8.59
CA ASN A 136 -6.13 24.78 -9.00
C ASN A 136 -4.65 24.45 -8.72
N ARG A 137 -4.32 24.08 -7.46
CA ARG A 137 -2.96 23.74 -7.06
C ARG A 137 -2.62 22.35 -7.61
N SER A 138 -1.79 22.30 -8.66
CA SER A 138 -1.26 21.06 -9.21
C SER A 138 0.23 20.95 -8.89
N VAL A 139 0.66 19.82 -8.31
CA VAL A 139 2.10 19.55 -8.12
C VAL A 139 2.68 18.88 -9.37
N VAL A 140 1.91 18.01 -10.07
CA VAL A 140 2.33 17.34 -11.32
C VAL A 140 1.11 16.92 -12.17
N GLY A 141 0.24 17.86 -12.58
CA GLY A 141 -0.90 17.57 -13.48
C GLY A 141 -2.10 16.81 -12.87
N PHE A 142 -2.02 16.37 -11.62
CA PHE A 142 -3.16 15.90 -10.83
C PHE A 142 -3.58 16.97 -9.80
N PRO A 143 -4.89 17.13 -9.54
CA PRO A 143 -5.36 18.07 -8.54
C PRO A 143 -4.85 17.63 -7.16
N LEU A 144 -4.22 18.56 -6.44
CA LEU A 144 -3.86 18.36 -5.04
C LEU A 144 -5.14 18.19 -4.23
N ASN A 145 -5.16 17.21 -3.31
CA ASN A 145 -6.25 17.10 -2.35
C ASN A 145 -6.24 18.34 -1.46
N CYS A 146 -7.31 19.14 -1.54
CA CYS A 146 -7.55 20.33 -0.76
C CYS A 146 -8.96 20.28 -0.17
N PRO A 147 -9.18 20.85 1.02
CA PRO A 147 -10.51 21.06 1.55
C PRO A 147 -11.35 22.01 0.67
N PRO A 148 -12.69 22.07 0.87
CA PRO A 148 -13.54 23.01 0.13
C PRO A 148 -13.16 24.47 0.40
N ALA A 149 -13.58 25.38 -0.48
CA ALA A 149 -13.14 26.77 -0.46
C ALA A 149 -13.56 27.56 0.80
N ASP A 150 -14.65 27.16 1.45
CA ASP A 150 -15.18 27.74 2.68
C ASP A 150 -14.65 27.06 3.95
N PHE A 151 -13.65 26.17 3.82
CA PHE A 151 -13.04 25.44 4.92
C PHE A 151 -12.38 26.39 5.92
N ASP A 152 -12.72 26.20 7.18
CA ASP A 152 -12.07 26.84 8.31
C ASP A 152 -11.51 25.74 9.24
N PRO A 153 -10.17 25.63 9.38
CA PRO A 153 -9.57 24.56 10.18
C PRO A 153 -9.94 24.62 11.66
N LEU A 154 -10.35 25.77 12.21
CA LEU A 154 -10.81 25.87 13.60
C LEU A 154 -12.26 25.42 13.78
N ARG A 155 -13.07 25.53 12.72
CA ARG A 155 -14.49 25.13 12.70
C ARG A 155 -14.68 23.66 12.30
N ASP A 156 -13.94 23.23 11.28
CA ASP A 156 -14.22 22.00 10.54
C ASP A 156 -13.34 20.80 10.96
N LEU A 157 -12.31 21.06 11.79
CA LEU A 157 -11.49 20.02 12.41
C LEU A 157 -11.80 19.93 13.91
N PRO A 158 -11.51 18.77 14.55
CA PRO A 158 -11.71 18.62 15.99
C PRO A 158 -11.01 19.73 16.79
N GLY A 159 -11.66 20.23 17.85
CA GLY A 159 -11.10 21.28 18.69
C GLY A 159 -9.72 20.90 19.24
N GLY A 160 -8.76 21.82 19.13
CA GLY A 160 -7.35 21.61 19.53
C GLY A 160 -6.50 20.81 18.55
N PHE A 161 -7.08 20.27 17.46
CA PHE A 161 -6.33 19.45 16.50
C PHE A 161 -5.26 20.25 15.75
N ILE A 162 -5.54 21.51 15.41
CA ILE A 162 -4.56 22.37 14.74
C ILE A 162 -3.34 22.65 15.61
N ASP A 163 -3.55 22.89 16.91
CA ASP A 163 -2.46 23.11 17.86
C ASP A 163 -1.64 21.83 18.07
N PHE A 164 -2.30 20.67 18.04
CA PHE A 164 -1.65 19.36 18.05
C PHE A 164 -0.83 19.09 16.77
N LEU A 165 -1.38 19.43 15.60
CA LEU A 165 -0.77 19.12 14.31
C LEU A 165 0.37 20.08 13.95
N ARG A 166 0.29 21.36 14.34
CA ARG A 166 1.28 22.40 13.97
C ARG A 166 2.73 22.05 14.29
N PRO A 167 3.12 21.63 15.50
CA PRO A 167 4.51 21.26 15.79
C PRO A 167 4.96 20.02 15.00
N LEU A 168 4.05 19.08 14.72
CA LEU A 168 4.34 17.90 13.89
C LEU A 168 4.57 18.30 12.44
N GLN A 169 3.71 19.17 11.89
CA GLN A 169 3.83 19.74 10.54
C GLN A 169 5.19 20.41 10.35
N GLN A 170 5.59 21.26 11.29
CA GLN A 170 6.88 21.98 11.25
C GLN A 170 8.09 21.04 11.25
N ARG A 171 7.98 19.88 11.90
CA ARG A 171 9.07 18.89 11.98
C ARG A 171 9.09 17.92 10.80
N PHE A 172 7.94 17.30 10.50
CA PHE A 172 7.88 16.11 9.65
C PHE A 172 7.62 16.40 8.19
N THR A 173 6.95 17.50 7.85
CA THR A 173 6.67 17.82 6.45
C THR A 173 7.91 18.25 5.68
N PRO A 174 8.78 19.15 6.19
CA PRO A 174 10.05 19.45 5.51
C PRO A 174 10.94 18.21 5.35
N TRP A 175 10.97 17.32 6.36
CA TRP A 175 11.71 16.06 6.27
C TRP A 175 11.12 15.12 5.21
N GLN A 176 9.79 14.99 5.14
CA GLN A 176 9.14 14.20 4.10
C GLN A 176 9.45 14.75 2.70
N GLN A 177 9.46 16.08 2.51
CA GLN A 177 9.83 16.70 1.24
C GLN A 177 11.28 16.37 0.85
N ALA A 178 12.22 16.45 1.80
CA ALA A 178 13.61 16.07 1.56
C ALA A 178 13.77 14.58 1.17
N LEU A 179 12.97 13.68 1.76
CA LEU A 179 12.94 12.26 1.36
C LEU A 179 12.44 12.09 -0.08
N VAL A 180 11.39 12.83 -0.47
CA VAL A 180 10.86 12.78 -1.85
C VAL A 180 11.85 13.36 -2.86
N GLU A 181 12.55 14.44 -2.52
CA GLU A 181 13.63 14.98 -3.35
C GLU A 181 14.76 13.96 -3.55
N GLU A 182 15.15 13.26 -2.48
CA GLU A 182 16.18 12.23 -2.55
C GLU A 182 15.76 11.04 -3.43
N ARG A 183 14.48 10.63 -3.39
CA ARG A 183 13.95 9.60 -4.30
C ARG A 183 14.13 10.00 -5.77
N GLY A 184 13.94 11.28 -6.09
CA GLY A 184 14.20 11.82 -7.43
C GLY A 184 15.65 11.64 -7.85
N ARG A 185 16.62 11.93 -6.96
CA ARG A 185 18.05 11.72 -7.25
C ARG A 185 18.39 10.25 -7.44
N VAL A 186 17.87 9.36 -6.58
CA VAL A 186 18.07 7.91 -6.70
C VAL A 186 17.50 7.37 -8.02
N LEU A 187 16.37 7.91 -8.46
CA LEU A 187 15.78 7.58 -9.76
C LEU A 187 16.68 8.02 -10.92
N ASP A 188 17.15 9.27 -10.91
CA ASP A 188 18.04 9.82 -11.93
C ASP A 188 19.35 9.02 -12.02
N ASP A 189 19.95 8.68 -10.89
CA ASP A 189 21.14 7.82 -10.81
C ASP A 189 20.86 6.44 -11.40
N SER A 190 19.70 5.85 -11.08
CA SER A 190 19.27 4.58 -11.67
C SER A 190 19.15 4.67 -13.18
N HIS A 191 18.62 5.77 -13.72
CA HIS A 191 18.50 5.99 -15.17
C HIS A 191 19.88 6.13 -15.84
N GLN A 192 20.88 6.63 -15.13
CA GLN A 192 22.28 6.70 -15.59
C GLN A 192 23.04 5.37 -15.45
N GLY A 193 22.39 4.32 -14.96
CA GLY A 193 22.95 2.97 -14.83
C GLY A 193 23.40 2.59 -13.42
N ASN A 194 23.35 3.52 -12.46
CA ASN A 194 23.65 3.26 -11.05
C ASN A 194 22.42 2.67 -10.35
N LYS A 195 22.12 1.40 -10.63
CA LYS A 195 20.94 0.73 -10.08
C LYS A 195 21.02 0.56 -8.55
N PRO A 196 19.87 0.54 -7.85
CA PRO A 196 19.82 0.19 -6.44
C PRO A 196 20.54 -1.13 -6.17
N ALA A 197 21.33 -1.15 -5.10
CA ALA A 197 22.09 -2.31 -4.68
C ALA A 197 22.03 -2.44 -3.15
N HIS A 198 22.34 -3.63 -2.64
CA HIS A 198 22.43 -3.84 -1.20
C HIS A 198 23.49 -2.93 -0.58
N ARG A 199 23.17 -2.31 0.56
CA ARG A 199 24.13 -1.54 1.35
C ARG A 199 25.18 -2.51 1.93
N TYR A 200 26.41 -2.03 2.12
CA TYR A 200 27.42 -2.80 2.84
C TYR A 200 26.90 -3.16 4.25
N PRO A 201 27.27 -4.32 4.81
CA PRO A 201 26.65 -4.83 6.04
C PRO A 201 26.65 -3.78 7.16
N ALA A 202 25.50 -3.25 7.53
CA ALA A 202 25.35 -2.32 8.66
C ALA A 202 25.17 -3.09 9.98
N GLU A 203 25.08 -2.38 11.10
CA GLU A 203 24.71 -2.97 12.40
C GLU A 203 23.43 -3.81 12.32
N ALA A 204 22.47 -3.36 11.51
CA ALA A 204 21.23 -4.07 11.19
C ALA A 204 21.45 -5.52 10.71
N ILE A 205 22.52 -5.79 9.96
CA ILE A 205 22.78 -7.13 9.39
C ILE A 205 23.67 -7.98 10.31
N ARG A 206 24.43 -7.37 11.22
CA ARG A 206 25.49 -8.05 11.99
C ARG A 206 25.04 -8.63 13.33
N ASN A 207 23.93 -8.14 13.91
CA ASN A 207 23.66 -8.30 15.34
C ASN A 207 22.57 -9.32 15.73
N GLY A 208 22.07 -10.14 14.79
CA GLY A 208 21.15 -11.25 15.12
C GLY A 208 19.86 -10.83 15.84
N TRP A 209 19.45 -9.57 15.67
CA TRP A 209 18.28 -8.97 16.29
C TRP A 209 16.98 -9.56 15.71
N ARG A 210 15.88 -9.44 16.45
CA ARG A 210 14.56 -9.95 16.05
C ARG A 210 13.44 -9.04 16.55
N ILE A 211 12.34 -8.99 15.79
CA ILE A 211 11.07 -8.46 16.28
C ILE A 211 10.34 -9.52 17.12
N GLN A 212 9.45 -9.07 18.01
CA GLN A 212 8.54 -9.94 18.74
C GLN A 212 7.11 -9.70 18.28
N LEU A 213 6.41 -10.78 17.90
CA LEU A 213 5.00 -10.71 17.54
C LEU A 213 4.13 -10.80 18.81
N PRO A 214 3.22 -9.84 19.04
CA PRO A 214 2.29 -9.92 20.15
C PRO A 214 1.18 -10.93 19.86
N ASP A 215 0.59 -11.52 20.91
CA ASP A 215 -0.42 -12.58 20.81
C ASP A 215 -1.62 -12.20 19.93
N TRP A 216 -2.07 -10.94 19.99
CA TRP A 216 -3.19 -10.44 19.21
C TRP A 216 -2.91 -10.39 17.69
N CYS A 217 -1.66 -10.50 17.26
CA CYS A 217 -1.22 -10.40 15.87
C CYS A 217 -0.64 -11.71 15.30
N GLN A 218 -0.63 -12.80 16.07
CA GLN A 218 0.02 -14.06 15.64
C GLN A 218 -0.62 -14.67 14.39
N ASP A 219 -1.94 -14.57 14.26
CA ASP A 219 -2.66 -15.05 13.08
C ASP A 219 -2.89 -13.91 12.09
N GLN A 220 -2.21 -13.97 10.95
CA GLN A 220 -2.39 -13.06 9.81
C GLN A 220 -2.46 -13.84 8.49
N ARG A 221 -3.00 -15.08 8.53
CA ARG A 221 -2.97 -16.02 7.38
C ARG A 221 -3.65 -15.47 6.12
N ASN A 222 -4.67 -14.62 6.30
CA ASN A 222 -5.35 -13.88 5.25
C ASN A 222 -5.79 -12.52 5.79
N GLN A 223 -5.69 -11.48 4.95
CA GLN A 223 -6.15 -10.14 5.27
C GLN A 223 -7.08 -9.66 4.17
N MET A 224 -8.22 -9.07 4.55
CA MET A 224 -9.09 -8.36 3.58
C MET A 224 -8.60 -6.92 3.43
N THR A 225 -8.75 -6.34 2.25
CA THR A 225 -8.32 -4.96 1.97
C THR A 225 -9.43 -4.23 1.23
N GLY A 226 -9.70 -2.97 1.57
CA GLY A 226 -10.65 -2.17 0.83
C GLY A 226 -10.74 -0.72 1.32
N PRO A 227 -11.43 0.14 0.55
CA PRO A 227 -11.56 1.55 0.85
C PRO A 227 -12.19 1.77 2.23
N ALA A 228 -11.66 2.75 2.96
CA ALA A 228 -12.20 3.14 4.25
C ALA A 228 -13.48 3.98 4.12
N ASP A 229 -13.71 4.66 3.00
CA ASP A 229 -14.83 5.58 2.79
C ASP A 229 -16.18 4.92 2.47
N ASP A 230 -16.20 3.59 2.31
CA ASP A 230 -17.43 2.79 2.14
C ASP A 230 -17.78 2.01 3.42
N ALA A 231 -18.70 2.54 4.24
CA ALA A 231 -19.12 1.93 5.49
C ALA A 231 -19.72 0.51 5.32
N ASP A 232 -20.44 0.24 4.22
CA ASP A 232 -21.00 -1.09 3.95
C ASP A 232 -19.87 -2.11 3.73
N LEU A 233 -18.89 -1.76 2.89
CA LEU A 233 -17.75 -2.62 2.64
C LEU A 233 -16.87 -2.82 3.89
N VAL A 234 -16.60 -1.76 4.66
CA VAL A 234 -15.82 -1.84 5.92
C VAL A 234 -16.47 -2.84 6.89
N VAL A 235 -17.78 -2.70 7.14
CA VAL A 235 -18.50 -3.61 8.05
C VAL A 235 -18.51 -5.05 7.53
N LYS A 236 -18.69 -5.25 6.22
CA LYS A 236 -18.64 -6.60 5.60
C LYS A 236 -17.26 -7.24 5.72
N MET A 237 -16.19 -6.50 5.50
CA MET A 237 -14.82 -7.01 5.64
C MET A 237 -14.53 -7.41 7.08
N LEU A 238 -14.91 -6.59 8.06
CA LEU A 238 -14.74 -6.90 9.49
C LEU A 238 -15.58 -8.11 9.92
N ASN A 239 -16.73 -8.33 9.28
CA ASN A 239 -17.60 -9.48 9.52
C ASN A 239 -17.23 -10.73 8.68
N SER A 240 -16.15 -10.70 7.89
CA SER A 240 -15.77 -11.78 6.96
C SER A 240 -15.21 -13.04 7.64
N GLY A 241 -14.74 -12.90 8.88
CA GLY A 241 -13.99 -13.94 9.59
C GLY A 241 -12.49 -13.97 9.26
N ALA A 242 -11.98 -13.02 8.48
CA ALA A 242 -10.53 -12.85 8.31
C ALA A 242 -9.89 -12.40 9.64
N PRO A 243 -8.67 -12.88 9.96
CA PRO A 243 -7.93 -12.47 11.15
C PRO A 243 -7.33 -11.06 11.03
N GLY A 244 -7.25 -10.50 9.82
CA GLY A 244 -6.87 -9.10 9.61
C GLY A 244 -7.70 -8.42 8.52
N VAL A 245 -7.91 -7.11 8.68
CA VAL A 245 -8.57 -6.24 7.70
C VAL A 245 -7.79 -4.94 7.60
N MET A 246 -7.40 -4.57 6.39
CA MET A 246 -6.78 -3.29 6.07
C MET A 246 -7.86 -2.31 5.58
N LEU A 247 -8.07 -1.26 6.35
CA LEU A 247 -8.89 -0.12 5.99
C LEU A 247 -7.99 0.91 5.31
N ASP A 248 -8.28 1.17 4.04
CA ASP A 248 -7.37 1.87 3.16
C ASP A 248 -7.78 3.32 2.96
N LEU A 249 -6.84 4.25 3.11
CA LEU A 249 -6.95 5.66 2.73
C LEU A 249 -6.11 5.98 1.48
N GLU A 250 -5.44 4.97 0.92
CA GLU A 250 -4.48 5.09 -0.17
C GLU A 250 -5.07 4.53 -1.48
N ASP A 251 -4.45 3.57 -2.18
CA ASP A 251 -4.80 3.22 -3.57
C ASP A 251 -6.29 2.92 -3.84
N SER A 252 -7.01 2.36 -2.88
CA SER A 252 -8.42 2.00 -3.09
C SER A 252 -9.42 3.09 -2.70
N THR A 253 -8.96 4.18 -2.07
CA THR A 253 -9.79 5.34 -1.74
C THR A 253 -9.40 6.54 -2.60
N VAL A 254 -10.42 7.20 -3.16
CA VAL A 254 -10.20 8.41 -3.98
C VAL A 254 -9.49 9.48 -3.13
N ASN A 255 -8.40 10.06 -3.66
CA ASN A 255 -7.63 11.09 -2.95
C ASN A 255 -8.29 12.48 -3.05
N GLU A 256 -9.54 12.56 -2.63
CA GLU A 256 -10.33 13.79 -2.52
C GLU A 256 -10.75 14.02 -1.07
N TRP A 257 -10.94 15.29 -0.69
CA TRP A 257 -11.20 15.67 0.70
C TRP A 257 -12.36 14.92 1.34
N GLN A 258 -13.50 14.84 0.66
CA GLN A 258 -14.71 14.20 1.20
C GLN A 258 -14.49 12.70 1.46
N HIS A 259 -13.82 12.01 0.53
CA HIS A 259 -13.51 10.58 0.63
C HIS A 259 -12.53 10.31 1.77
N GLN A 260 -11.45 11.09 1.85
CA GLN A 260 -10.47 10.96 2.93
C GLN A 260 -11.09 11.25 4.30
N ARG A 261 -11.91 12.31 4.41
CA ARG A 261 -12.59 12.63 5.66
C ARG A 261 -13.57 11.53 6.08
N MET A 262 -14.40 11.04 5.15
CA MET A 262 -15.32 9.93 5.39
C MET A 262 -14.58 8.66 5.82
N GLY A 263 -13.48 8.33 5.14
CA GLY A 263 -12.64 7.19 5.48
C GLY A 263 -12.13 7.25 6.92
N VAL A 264 -11.62 8.41 7.35
CA VAL A 264 -11.17 8.60 8.74
C VAL A 264 -12.32 8.47 9.75
N GLU A 265 -13.51 9.01 9.47
CA GLU A 265 -14.67 8.82 10.37
C GLU A 265 -15.11 7.35 10.46
N ASN A 266 -15.11 6.64 9.34
CA ASN A 266 -15.45 5.21 9.30
C ASN A 266 -14.41 4.38 10.06
N ILE A 267 -13.11 4.68 9.91
CA ILE A 267 -12.04 4.01 10.66
C ILE A 267 -12.24 4.21 12.17
N LEU A 268 -12.50 5.43 12.64
CA LEU A 268 -12.70 5.70 14.07
C LEU A 268 -13.89 4.94 14.64
N GLN A 269 -15.01 4.89 13.91
CA GLN A 269 -16.18 4.10 14.31
C GLN A 269 -15.90 2.59 14.24
N ALA A 270 -15.13 2.12 13.26
CA ALA A 270 -14.74 0.72 13.13
C ALA A 270 -13.83 0.26 14.27
N LEU A 271 -12.87 1.09 14.67
CA LEU A 271 -12.00 0.86 15.82
C LEU A 271 -12.78 0.71 17.12
N ARG A 272 -13.84 1.52 17.30
CA ARG A 272 -14.77 1.46 18.44
C ARG A 272 -15.84 0.36 18.32
N GLY A 273 -15.93 -0.31 17.17
CA GLY A 273 -16.97 -1.30 16.89
C GLY A 273 -18.38 -0.72 16.71
N THR A 274 -18.51 0.59 16.49
CA THR A 274 -19.81 1.29 16.40
C THR A 274 -20.26 1.58 14.97
N LEU A 275 -19.40 1.33 13.97
CA LEU A 275 -19.77 1.57 12.56
C LEU A 275 -20.92 0.66 12.13
N THR A 276 -21.88 1.25 11.43
CA THR A 276 -23.04 0.53 10.86
C THR A 276 -23.29 0.95 9.41
N TYR A 277 -24.03 0.11 8.69
CA TYR A 277 -24.60 0.47 7.39
C TYR A 277 -26.06 -0.03 7.29
N PHE A 278 -26.83 0.56 6.39
CA PHE A 278 -28.19 0.13 6.10
C PHE A 278 -28.23 -0.82 4.90
N ASP A 279 -28.55 -2.10 5.13
CA ASP A 279 -28.74 -3.09 4.07
C ASP A 279 -30.10 -2.88 3.40
N ARG A 280 -30.11 -2.18 2.27
CA ARG A 280 -31.33 -1.90 1.50
C ARG A 280 -32.03 -3.16 0.99
N LYS A 281 -31.32 -4.28 0.80
CA LYS A 281 -31.93 -5.53 0.30
C LYS A 281 -32.68 -6.26 1.40
N ARG A 282 -32.20 -6.18 2.63
CA ARG A 282 -32.81 -6.84 3.80
C ARG A 282 -33.65 -5.90 4.66
N GLY A 283 -33.55 -4.58 4.43
CA GLY A 283 -34.31 -3.56 5.13
C GLY A 283 -33.89 -3.39 6.60
N ASN A 284 -32.61 -3.63 6.93
CA ASN A 284 -32.12 -3.56 8.31
C ASN A 284 -30.76 -2.87 8.43
N VAL A 285 -30.47 -2.37 9.63
CA VAL A 285 -29.15 -1.84 10.00
C VAL A 285 -28.25 -2.99 10.42
N VAL A 286 -27.02 -3.02 9.91
CA VAL A 286 -26.01 -4.04 10.20
C VAL A 286 -24.78 -3.36 10.80
N GLY A 287 -24.33 -3.87 11.94
CA GLY A 287 -23.10 -3.42 12.62
C GLY A 287 -21.97 -4.45 12.58
N ILE A 288 -20.82 -4.06 13.13
CA ILE A 288 -19.66 -4.92 13.31
C ILE A 288 -19.96 -5.95 14.41
N LYS A 289 -19.65 -7.22 14.14
CA LYS A 289 -19.74 -8.30 15.13
C LYS A 289 -18.45 -8.38 15.94
N PRO A 290 -18.50 -8.68 17.25
CA PRO A 290 -17.30 -8.91 18.04
C PRO A 290 -16.41 -10.01 17.44
N SER A 291 -15.13 -9.72 17.26
CA SER A 291 -14.12 -10.66 16.75
C SER A 291 -12.71 -10.26 17.18
N SER A 292 -11.76 -11.19 17.06
CA SER A 292 -10.33 -10.94 17.25
C SER A 292 -9.64 -10.38 15.98
N THR A 293 -10.39 -10.02 14.94
CA THR A 293 -9.85 -9.49 13.68
C THR A 293 -9.00 -8.26 13.97
N VAL A 294 -7.76 -8.22 13.51
CA VAL A 294 -6.90 -7.03 13.60
C VAL A 294 -7.32 -6.01 12.54
N ILE A 295 -7.45 -4.75 12.94
CA ILE A 295 -7.69 -3.62 12.05
C ILE A 295 -6.34 -2.95 11.76
N TRP A 296 -5.93 -2.99 10.50
CA TRP A 296 -4.79 -2.26 9.96
C TRP A 296 -5.30 -1.03 9.22
N ILE A 297 -4.62 0.10 9.37
CA ILE A 297 -4.98 1.33 8.66
C ILE A 297 -3.85 1.69 7.69
N ARG A 298 -4.15 1.80 6.40
CA ARG A 298 -3.16 2.21 5.40
C ARG A 298 -3.33 3.70 5.08
N PRO A 299 -2.50 4.61 5.65
CA PRO A 299 -2.55 6.04 5.33
C PRO A 299 -1.97 6.28 3.93
N ARG A 300 -2.16 7.49 3.40
CA ARG A 300 -1.50 7.91 2.15
C ARG A 300 0.03 7.86 2.28
N GLY A 301 0.72 7.51 1.19
CA GLY A 301 2.18 7.35 1.18
C GLY A 301 2.97 8.65 1.22
N LEU A 302 4.27 8.57 1.54
CA LEU A 302 5.15 9.73 1.72
C LEU A 302 5.35 10.58 0.47
N HIS A 303 4.95 10.10 -0.71
CA HIS A 303 5.01 10.84 -1.97
C HIS A 303 3.80 11.78 -2.17
N ILE A 304 2.79 11.73 -1.28
CA ILE A 304 1.54 12.48 -1.41
C ILE A 304 1.53 13.66 -0.43
N SER A 305 1.19 14.84 -0.95
CA SER A 305 0.94 16.05 -0.17
C SER A 305 -0.56 16.31 0.00
N GLN A 306 -0.91 16.95 1.11
CA GLN A 306 -2.23 17.50 1.44
C GLN A 306 -2.14 19.03 1.43
N GLY A 307 -3.02 19.69 0.69
CA GLY A 307 -3.11 21.15 0.65
C GLY A 307 -4.19 21.71 1.59
N GLY A 308 -4.09 23.00 1.88
CA GLY A 308 -5.17 23.81 2.45
C GLY A 308 -5.41 23.67 3.96
N ILE A 309 -4.62 22.86 4.68
CA ILE A 309 -4.75 22.73 6.15
C ILE A 309 -4.21 23.98 6.86
N PHE A 310 -3.05 24.47 6.42
CA PHE A 310 -2.36 25.65 6.96
C PHE A 310 -2.26 26.74 5.89
N GLY A 311 -3.36 26.99 5.17
CA GLY A 311 -3.40 27.93 4.05
C GLY A 311 -2.60 27.44 2.85
N ASP A 312 -1.47 28.10 2.57
CA ASP A 312 -0.65 27.85 1.39
C ASP A 312 0.41 26.77 1.60
N GLU A 313 0.70 26.44 2.85
CA GLU A 313 1.67 25.41 3.21
C GLU A 313 1.14 24.01 2.83
N LEU A 314 1.97 23.25 2.10
CA LEU A 314 1.74 21.82 1.91
C LEU A 314 1.98 21.08 3.22
N THR A 315 1.16 20.07 3.48
CA THR A 315 1.27 19.14 4.61
C THR A 315 1.56 17.74 4.06
N SER A 316 2.40 16.94 4.72
CA SER A 316 2.50 15.51 4.36
C SER A 316 1.13 14.85 4.54
N ALA A 317 0.60 14.19 3.49
CA ALA A 317 -0.67 13.50 3.58
C ALA A 317 -0.62 12.35 4.59
N SER A 318 0.52 11.62 4.63
CA SER A 318 0.79 10.59 5.63
C SER A 318 0.69 11.12 7.05
N LEU A 319 1.34 12.26 7.32
CA LEU A 319 1.26 12.93 8.62
C LEU A 319 -0.19 13.28 8.97
N PHE A 320 -0.91 13.89 8.04
CA PHE A 320 -2.28 14.34 8.26
C PHE A 320 -3.22 13.17 8.60
N ASP A 321 -3.13 12.06 7.86
CA ASP A 321 -3.97 10.88 8.07
C ASP A 321 -3.71 10.25 9.44
N VAL A 322 -2.44 10.03 9.78
CA VAL A 322 -2.04 9.37 11.03
C VAL A 322 -2.36 10.27 12.23
N ALA A 323 -2.04 11.56 12.16
CA ALA A 323 -2.35 12.52 13.22
C ALA A 323 -3.87 12.65 13.45
N SER A 324 -4.66 12.67 12.38
CA SER A 324 -6.13 12.75 12.44
C SER A 324 -6.77 11.59 13.21
N LEU A 325 -6.14 10.41 13.13
CA LEU A 325 -6.56 9.21 13.86
C LEU A 325 -6.05 9.24 15.30
N VAL A 326 -4.75 9.44 15.50
CA VAL A 326 -4.11 9.45 16.83
C VAL A 326 -4.75 10.48 17.76
N PHE A 327 -5.08 11.66 17.25
CA PHE A 327 -5.69 12.72 18.05
C PHE A 327 -7.04 12.31 18.66
N ARG A 328 -7.79 11.43 17.97
CA ARG A 328 -9.17 11.08 18.31
C ARG A 328 -9.34 9.68 18.90
N VAL A 329 -8.27 8.90 18.91
CA VAL A 329 -8.27 7.56 19.49
C VAL A 329 -8.01 7.63 20.99
N ASP A 330 -8.77 6.83 21.73
CA ASP A 330 -8.49 6.48 23.13
C ASP A 330 -8.06 5.00 23.17
N PRO A 331 -6.83 4.69 23.64
CA PRO A 331 -6.36 3.30 23.78
C PRO A 331 -7.29 2.38 24.55
N SER A 332 -8.05 2.90 25.53
CA SER A 332 -8.96 2.11 26.35
C SER A 332 -10.18 1.58 25.58
N GLU A 333 -10.49 2.20 24.43
CA GLU A 333 -11.59 1.78 23.54
C GLU A 333 -11.15 0.73 22.51
N LEU A 334 -9.84 0.45 22.40
CA LEU A 334 -9.31 -0.43 21.36
C LEU A 334 -9.11 -1.88 21.84
N LYS A 335 -9.41 -2.84 20.96
CA LYS A 335 -9.14 -4.27 21.18
C LYS A 335 -7.67 -4.68 21.00
N HIS A 336 -6.88 -3.83 20.33
CA HIS A 336 -5.45 -4.00 20.11
C HIS A 336 -4.83 -2.61 19.93
N PRO A 337 -3.49 -2.45 20.06
CA PRO A 337 -2.83 -1.17 19.82
C PRO A 337 -3.12 -0.61 18.42
N LEU A 338 -3.07 0.71 18.27
CA LEU A 338 -3.30 1.38 17.00
C LEU A 338 -2.25 0.90 15.97
N SER A 339 -2.73 0.37 14.84
CA SER A 339 -1.92 -0.42 13.93
C SER A 339 -2.05 0.05 12.48
N PHE A 340 -0.92 0.34 11.84
CA PHE A 340 -0.85 0.90 10.49
C PHE A 340 -0.21 -0.03 9.46
N TYR A 341 -0.50 0.21 8.19
CA TYR A 341 0.22 -0.37 7.05
C TYR A 341 0.97 0.73 6.32
N ILE A 342 2.30 0.68 6.28
CA ILE A 342 3.12 1.70 5.61
C ILE A 342 3.23 1.37 4.12
N PRO A 343 2.69 2.21 3.20
CA PRO A 343 2.80 1.98 1.76
C PRO A 343 4.04 2.63 1.14
N LYS A 344 4.44 2.12 -0.03
CA LYS A 344 5.31 2.80 -1.01
C LYS A 344 6.55 3.50 -0.44
N SER A 345 7.16 2.90 0.58
CA SER A 345 8.48 3.33 1.06
C SER A 345 9.54 2.90 0.06
N GLU A 346 10.56 3.72 -0.15
CA GLU A 346 11.64 3.50 -1.15
C GLU A 346 13.01 3.39 -0.49
N SER A 347 13.15 3.78 0.78
CA SER A 347 14.43 3.76 1.47
C SER A 347 14.30 3.27 2.91
N ALA A 348 15.40 2.82 3.51
CA ALA A 348 15.46 2.57 4.94
C ALA A 348 15.32 3.85 5.79
N ASP A 349 15.55 5.03 5.20
CA ASP A 349 15.43 6.31 5.87
C ASP A 349 13.95 6.73 6.02
N ASP A 350 13.08 6.26 5.13
CA ASP A 350 11.62 6.37 5.30
C ASP A 350 11.14 5.69 6.59
N ALA A 351 11.74 4.55 6.96
CA ALA A 351 11.45 3.88 8.24
C ALA A 351 11.83 4.73 9.45
N VAL A 352 12.89 5.53 9.36
CA VAL A 352 13.30 6.47 10.42
C VAL A 352 12.25 7.56 10.57
N TRP A 353 11.75 8.11 9.46
CA TRP A 353 10.66 9.10 9.49
C TRP A 353 9.40 8.53 10.14
N TRP A 354 8.99 7.32 9.74
CA TRP A 354 7.81 6.65 10.32
C TRP A 354 7.97 6.36 11.80
N ARG A 355 9.12 5.84 12.22
CA ARG A 355 9.43 5.59 13.63
C ARG A 355 9.29 6.89 14.43
N ASP A 356 9.99 7.94 14.01
CA ASP A 356 10.03 9.19 14.75
C ASP A 356 8.66 9.88 14.79
N LEU A 357 7.87 9.78 13.71
CA LEU A 357 6.49 10.25 13.71
C LEU A 357 5.65 9.50 14.74
N PHE A 358 5.70 8.17 14.76
CA PHE A 358 4.96 7.36 15.73
C PHE A 358 5.34 7.69 17.17
N GLN A 359 6.63 7.89 17.43
CA GLN A 359 7.13 8.23 18.76
C GLN A 359 6.70 9.63 19.19
N ALA A 360 6.77 10.63 18.30
CA ALA A 360 6.31 11.99 18.60
C ALA A 360 4.79 12.04 18.86
N LEU A 361 4.02 11.28 18.09
CA LEU A 361 2.57 11.15 18.27
C LEU A 361 2.22 10.46 19.59
N ALA A 362 2.91 9.37 19.94
CA ALA A 362 2.73 8.68 21.21
C ALA A 362 3.09 9.58 22.41
N GLU A 363 4.21 10.29 22.33
CA GLU A 363 4.64 11.27 23.34
C GLU A 363 3.59 12.38 23.55
N ALA A 364 3.10 12.98 22.46
CA ALA A 364 2.08 14.02 22.52
C ALA A 364 0.75 13.54 23.12
N ARG A 365 0.50 12.22 23.14
CA ARG A 365 -0.68 11.59 23.75
C ARG A 365 -0.40 10.94 25.11
N GLY A 366 0.84 10.99 25.59
CA GLY A 366 1.25 10.31 26.83
C GLY A 366 1.17 8.78 26.75
N TRP A 367 1.28 8.20 25.55
CA TRP A 367 1.28 6.77 25.32
C TRP A 367 2.69 6.17 25.42
N PRO A 368 2.82 4.85 25.67
CA PRO A 368 4.10 4.17 25.50
C PRO A 368 4.71 4.46 24.14
N LYS A 369 6.02 4.68 24.10
CA LYS A 369 6.78 5.06 22.90
C LYS A 369 6.56 4.09 21.73
N ASP A 370 6.37 2.81 22.02
CA ASP A 370 6.16 1.75 21.06
C ASP A 370 4.67 1.38 20.87
N TYR A 371 3.72 2.18 21.38
CA TYR A 371 2.29 1.87 21.35
C TYR A 371 1.75 1.67 19.92
N ILE A 372 2.14 2.55 18.99
CA ILE A 372 1.72 2.44 17.59
C ILE A 372 2.48 1.30 16.92
N LYS A 373 1.78 0.33 16.34
CA LYS A 373 2.39 -0.80 15.62
C LYS A 373 2.21 -0.67 14.11
N CYS A 374 3.02 -1.36 13.32
CA CYS A 374 2.87 -1.33 11.87
C CYS A 374 3.24 -2.64 11.16
N MET A 375 2.69 -2.82 9.96
CA MET A 375 3.28 -3.62 8.88
C MET A 375 3.74 -2.69 7.76
N ALA A 376 4.58 -3.15 6.85
CA ALA A 376 5.00 -2.37 5.69
C ALA A 376 4.91 -3.15 4.39
N LEU A 377 4.52 -2.47 3.31
CA LEU A 377 4.53 -3.04 1.96
C LEU A 377 5.94 -2.87 1.36
N VAL A 378 6.57 -4.00 1.01
CA VAL A 378 7.72 -4.05 0.11
C VAL A 378 7.18 -4.08 -1.31
N GLU A 379 6.89 -2.88 -1.81
CA GLU A 379 6.24 -2.67 -3.09
C GLU A 379 6.94 -1.60 -3.94
N SER A 380 8.15 -1.21 -3.56
CA SER A 380 9.04 -0.41 -4.40
C SER A 380 10.32 -1.19 -4.69
N HIS A 381 10.87 -0.97 -5.87
CA HIS A 381 12.08 -1.63 -6.31
C HIS A 381 13.30 -1.30 -5.43
N PRO A 382 13.56 -0.03 -5.04
CA PRO A 382 14.73 0.29 -4.22
C PRO A 382 14.65 -0.26 -2.79
N LEU A 383 13.44 -0.35 -2.20
CA LEU A 383 13.27 -0.87 -0.84
C LEU A 383 13.65 -2.36 -0.72
N ALA A 384 13.50 -3.14 -1.79
CA ALA A 384 13.89 -4.55 -1.80
C ALA A 384 15.38 -4.78 -1.47
N PHE A 385 16.23 -3.76 -1.68
CA PHE A 385 17.66 -3.84 -1.36
C PHE A 385 18.01 -3.39 0.06
N GLN A 386 17.03 -2.83 0.79
CA GLN A 386 17.21 -2.17 2.10
C GLN A 386 16.21 -2.69 3.15
N MET A 387 15.64 -3.87 2.95
CA MET A 387 14.59 -4.42 3.82
C MET A 387 15.06 -4.63 5.26
N GLU A 388 16.30 -5.09 5.46
CA GLU A 388 16.83 -5.36 6.80
C GLU A 388 17.04 -4.05 7.57
N GLU A 389 17.60 -3.02 6.93
CA GLU A 389 17.78 -1.69 7.51
C GLU A 389 16.42 -1.03 7.81
N PHE A 390 15.45 -1.16 6.91
CA PHE A 390 14.09 -0.66 7.11
C PHE A 390 13.43 -1.31 8.34
N LEU A 391 13.50 -2.64 8.42
CA LEU A 391 13.01 -3.42 9.55
C LEU A 391 13.72 -3.02 10.86
N TYR A 392 15.04 -2.90 10.84
CA TYR A 392 15.85 -2.53 12.01
C TYR A 392 15.46 -1.15 12.53
N ASN A 393 15.29 -0.18 11.63
CA ASN A 393 14.90 1.18 11.98
C ASN A 393 13.50 1.26 12.61
N LEU A 394 12.60 0.32 12.31
CA LEU A 394 11.25 0.23 12.86
C LEU A 394 11.05 -0.88 13.90
N ARG A 395 12.10 -1.56 14.36
CA ARG A 395 12.03 -2.81 15.16
C ARG A 395 11.14 -2.81 16.41
N GLU A 396 10.86 -1.63 17.00
CA GLU A 396 9.97 -1.48 18.15
C GLU A 396 8.47 -1.40 17.75
N HIS A 397 8.19 -1.09 16.48
CA HIS A 397 6.87 -0.86 15.92
C HIS A 397 6.45 -1.91 14.90
N ILE A 398 7.38 -2.41 14.07
CA ILE A 398 7.07 -3.27 12.93
C ILE A 398 6.81 -4.72 13.33
N LEU A 399 5.75 -5.28 12.75
CA LEU A 399 5.24 -6.63 12.99
C LEU A 399 5.30 -7.50 11.73
N GLY A 400 5.67 -6.95 10.58
CA GLY A 400 5.83 -7.76 9.36
C GLY A 400 5.97 -6.93 8.08
N LEU A 401 6.32 -7.64 7.02
CA LEU A 401 6.40 -7.13 5.65
C LEU A 401 5.37 -7.83 4.77
N ASN A 402 4.94 -7.14 3.71
CA ASN A 402 4.03 -7.66 2.69
C ASN A 402 4.53 -7.35 1.29
N LEU A 403 4.30 -8.26 0.36
CA LEU A 403 4.70 -8.13 -1.04
C LEU A 403 3.53 -7.63 -1.88
N GLY A 404 3.66 -6.43 -2.44
CA GLY A 404 2.75 -5.88 -3.45
C GLY A 404 3.24 -6.25 -4.86
N ARG A 405 2.37 -6.77 -5.73
CA ARG A 405 2.76 -7.14 -7.10
C ARG A 405 2.76 -5.95 -8.05
N TRP A 406 1.65 -5.22 -8.15
CA TRP A 406 1.46 -4.22 -9.20
C TRP A 406 2.33 -2.99 -8.98
N ASP A 407 2.35 -2.45 -7.76
CA ASP A 407 3.23 -1.34 -7.39
C ASP A 407 4.71 -1.70 -7.51
N TYR A 408 5.11 -2.92 -7.12
CA TYR A 408 6.50 -3.35 -7.29
C TYR A 408 6.90 -3.39 -8.76
N MET A 409 6.03 -3.93 -9.63
CA MET A 409 6.29 -3.96 -11.07
C MET A 409 6.32 -2.56 -11.67
N ALA A 410 5.43 -1.66 -11.25
CA ALA A 410 5.42 -0.27 -11.69
C ALA A 410 6.71 0.45 -11.28
N SER A 411 7.14 0.30 -10.02
CA SER A 411 8.40 0.83 -9.51
C SER A 411 9.60 0.24 -10.27
N LEU A 412 9.63 -1.07 -10.51
CA LEU A 412 10.70 -1.71 -11.26
C LEU A 412 10.85 -1.12 -12.67
N ILE A 413 9.73 -0.94 -13.39
CA ILE A 413 9.71 -0.31 -14.72
C ILE A 413 10.18 1.15 -14.62
N HIS A 414 9.73 1.88 -13.60
CA HIS A 414 10.12 3.27 -13.37
C HIS A 414 11.64 3.44 -13.20
N HIS A 415 12.31 2.51 -12.51
CA HIS A 415 13.77 2.50 -12.32
C HIS A 415 14.55 1.92 -13.51
N HIS A 416 13.89 1.32 -14.50
CA HIS A 416 14.51 0.69 -15.68
C HIS A 416 13.89 1.24 -16.98
N PRO A 417 14.19 2.50 -17.34
CA PRO A 417 13.78 3.04 -18.63
C PRO A 417 14.41 2.21 -19.77
N ALA A 418 13.63 2.05 -20.84
CA ALA A 418 13.93 1.16 -21.98
C ALA A 418 15.17 1.56 -22.78
#